data_AF-A0A3M6Y0Q3-F1
#
_entry.id   AF-A0A3M6Y0Q3-F1
#
_cell.length_a   1.000
_cell.length_b   1.000
_cell.length_c   1.000
_cell.angle_alpha   90.00
_cell.angle_beta   90.00
_cell.angle_gamma   90.00
#
_symmetry.space_group_name_H-M   'P 1'
#
loop_
_entity.id
_entity.type
_entity.pdbx_description
1 polymer ?
#
loop_
_entity_poly.entity_id
_entity_poly.type
_entity_poly.pdbx_seq_one_letter_code
_entity_poly.pdbx_strand_id
1 'polypeptide(L)'
;MAGPNTTHIPNLSRRRPQPSGDEEATSQLKLGDMDATPALSVAECKVLLDQLASRQGARPTSQSDVYVKTREYVDVFARFKDPKTVTQVDAITAGLLGRGLGHYERAQLGK
;
A
#
# COMPACT_ATOMS: atom_id res chain seq x y z
N MET A 1 49.49 25.82 18.95
CA MET A 1 49.26 24.55 18.23
C MET A 1 47.75 24.41 18.02
N ALA A 2 47.22 24.91 16.91
CA ALA A 2 45.79 24.80 16.58
C ALA A 2 45.57 23.50 15.81
N GLY A 3 44.73 22.60 16.34
CA GLY A 3 44.39 21.33 15.69
C GLY A 3 43.55 21.55 14.42
N PRO A 4 43.53 20.59 13.48
CA PRO A 4 42.79 20.74 12.23
C PRO A 4 41.29 20.80 12.49
N ASN A 5 40.68 21.90 12.05
CA ASN A 5 39.24 22.16 12.14
C ASN A 5 38.52 21.23 11.14
N THR A 6 37.87 20.16 11.62
CA THR A 6 37.09 19.26 10.77
C THR A 6 35.79 19.94 10.36
N THR A 7 35.78 20.55 9.17
CA THR A 7 34.60 21.12 8.53
C THR A 7 33.58 20.00 8.25
N HIS A 8 32.53 19.90 9.07
CA HIS A 8 31.40 18.99 8.83
C HIS A 8 30.56 19.54 7.67
N ILE A 9 30.82 19.07 6.45
CA ILE A 9 30.03 19.44 5.27
C ILE A 9 28.63 18.82 5.44
N PRO A 10 27.56 19.61 5.58
CA PRO A 10 26.21 19.07 5.67
C PRO A 10 25.89 18.37 4.34
N ASN A 11 25.58 17.07 4.42
CA ASN A 11 25.20 16.29 3.25
C ASN A 11 23.81 16.75 2.78
N LEU A 12 23.79 17.65 1.78
CA LEU A 12 22.59 18.29 1.22
C LEU A 12 21.80 17.40 0.25
N SER A 13 22.22 16.15 0.05
CA SER A 13 21.58 15.24 -0.90
C SER A 13 20.99 14.01 -0.21
N ARG A 14 19.75 13.68 -0.59
CA ARG A 14 19.12 12.42 -0.20
C ARG A 14 19.84 11.29 -0.93
N ARG A 15 20.26 10.25 -0.20
CA ARG A 15 20.96 9.09 -0.78
C ARG A 15 20.10 8.48 -1.91
N ARG A 16 20.71 8.21 -3.07
CA ARG A 16 20.03 7.50 -4.17
C ARG A 16 19.48 6.17 -3.64
N PRO A 17 18.20 5.84 -3.89
CA PRO A 17 17.64 4.54 -3.52
C PRO A 17 18.49 3.41 -4.13
N GLN A 18 18.50 2.24 -3.48
CA GLN A 18 19.06 1.06 -4.12
C GLN A 18 18.29 0.79 -5.43
N PRO A 19 18.96 0.31 -6.49
CA PRO A 19 18.28 -0.05 -7.71
C PRO A 19 17.28 -1.19 -7.44
N SER A 20 15.99 -0.95 -7.66
CA SER A 20 14.95 -2.00 -7.70
C SER A 20 15.32 -3.02 -8.78
N GLY A 21 15.47 -4.30 -8.42
CA GLY A 21 15.98 -5.29 -9.37
C GLY A 21 15.68 -6.77 -9.07
N ASP A 22 15.20 -7.11 -7.87
CA ASP A 22 14.82 -8.50 -7.53
C ASP A 22 13.32 -8.78 -7.76
N GLU A 23 12.61 -7.87 -8.44
CA GLU A 23 11.18 -8.01 -8.77
C GLU A 23 10.99 -8.97 -9.94
N GLU A 24 10.31 -10.09 -9.70
CA GLU A 24 10.06 -11.13 -10.71
C GLU A 24 8.63 -11.67 -10.60
N ALA A 25 7.86 -11.60 -11.70
CA ALA A 25 6.49 -12.10 -11.80
C ALA A 25 6.46 -13.49 -12.47
N THR A 26 7.03 -14.50 -11.81
CA THR A 26 7.04 -15.90 -12.28
C THR A 26 6.04 -16.76 -11.50
N SER A 27 6.22 -18.08 -11.46
CA SER A 27 5.44 -18.98 -10.59
C SER A 27 5.63 -18.69 -9.10
N GLN A 28 6.77 -18.09 -8.73
CA GLN A 28 6.99 -17.50 -7.42
C GLN A 28 7.04 -15.99 -7.59
N LEU A 29 6.18 -15.29 -6.87
CA LEU A 29 6.09 -13.85 -6.92
C LEU A 29 7.19 -13.26 -6.05
N LYS A 30 8.04 -12.41 -6.62
CA LYS A 30 8.99 -11.57 -5.89
C LYS A 30 8.59 -10.12 -6.09
N LEU A 31 8.21 -9.44 -5.01
CA LEU A 31 7.84 -8.03 -5.01
C LEU A 31 9.00 -7.11 -4.62
N GLY A 32 10.21 -7.66 -4.47
CA GLY A 32 11.40 -6.92 -4.05
C GLY A 32 11.16 -6.27 -2.68
N ASP A 33 11.33 -4.94 -2.62
CA ASP A 33 11.14 -4.16 -1.39
C ASP A 33 9.70 -4.25 -0.83
N MET A 34 8.72 -4.66 -1.66
CA MET A 34 7.33 -4.75 -1.26
C MET A 34 6.91 -6.13 -0.72
N ASP A 35 7.78 -7.15 -0.68
CA ASP A 35 7.40 -8.51 -0.28
C ASP A 35 6.80 -8.61 1.14
N ALA A 36 7.37 -7.86 2.08
CA ALA A 36 6.90 -7.83 3.47
C ALA A 36 5.86 -6.73 3.75
N THR A 37 5.39 -6.03 2.71
CA THR A 37 4.48 -4.89 2.88
C THR A 37 3.02 -5.36 2.96
N PRO A 38 2.22 -4.86 3.93
CA PRO A 38 0.79 -5.12 3.95
C PRO A 38 0.12 -4.66 2.65
N ALA A 39 -0.61 -5.57 2.00
CA ALA A 39 -1.34 -5.29 0.78
C ALA A 39 -2.84 -5.14 1.07
N LEU A 40 -3.49 -4.26 0.30
CA LEU A 40 -4.93 -4.02 0.36
C LEU A 40 -5.63 -4.73 -0.81
N SER A 41 -6.72 -5.43 -0.51
CA SER A 41 -7.70 -5.84 -1.50
C SER A 41 -8.52 -4.65 -2.01
N VAL A 42 -9.22 -4.86 -3.12
CA VAL A 42 -10.10 -3.82 -3.72
C VAL A 42 -11.18 -3.38 -2.73
N ALA A 43 -11.77 -4.33 -2.01
CA ALA A 43 -12.81 -4.06 -1.02
C ALA A 43 -12.29 -3.29 0.20
N GLU A 44 -11.10 -3.63 0.72
CA GLU A 44 -10.44 -2.88 1.80
C GLU A 44 -10.11 -1.45 1.36
N CYS A 45 -9.59 -1.28 0.13
CA CYS A 45 -9.28 0.03 -0.44
C CYS A 45 -10.52 0.91 -0.53
N LYS A 46 -11.66 0.36 -0.97
CA LYS A 46 -12.95 1.06 -1.03
C LYS A 46 -13.37 1.59 0.35
N VAL A 47 -13.32 0.74 1.38
CA VAL A 47 -13.68 1.13 2.76
C VAL A 47 -12.78 2.25 3.27
N LEU A 48 -11.46 2.16 3.04
CA LEU A 48 -10.51 3.18 3.47
C LEU A 48 -10.73 4.52 2.76
N LEU A 49 -11.00 4.49 1.45
CA LEU A 49 -11.29 5.70 0.67
C LEU A 49 -12.59 6.37 1.12
N ASP A 50 -13.63 5.60 1.44
CA ASP A 50 -14.89 6.11 1.98
C ASP A 50 -14.68 6.74 3.38
N GLN A 51 -13.92 6.09 4.24
CA GLN A 51 -13.55 6.63 5.54
C GLN A 51 -12.73 7.92 5.43
N LEU A 52 -11.76 7.96 4.53
CA LEU A 52 -10.94 9.16 4.29
C LEU A 52 -11.81 10.33 3.80
N ALA A 53 -12.74 10.07 2.88
CA ALA A 53 -13.68 11.07 2.38
C ALA A 53 -14.60 11.62 3.48
N SER A 54 -15.06 10.75 4.40
CA SER A 54 -15.88 11.19 5.55
C SER A 54 -15.11 12.07 6.54
N ARG A 55 -13.81 11.83 6.73
CA ARG A 55 -12.94 12.61 7.64
C ARG A 55 -12.50 13.97 7.07
N GLN A 56 -12.33 14.07 5.75
CA GLN A 56 -11.83 15.29 5.12
C GLN A 56 -12.83 16.44 5.02
N GLY A 57 -14.10 16.24 5.42
CA GLY A 57 -15.07 17.32 5.56
C GLY A 57 -15.15 18.26 4.35
N ALA A 58 -15.83 17.85 3.28
CA ALA A 58 -16.27 18.69 2.15
C ALA A 58 -15.23 19.62 1.46
N ARG A 59 -13.91 19.49 1.72
CA ARG A 59 -12.89 20.22 0.97
C ARG A 59 -12.09 19.27 0.08
N PRO A 60 -12.50 19.09 -1.19
CA PRO A 60 -11.64 18.45 -2.16
C PRO A 60 -10.52 19.44 -2.49
N THR A 61 -9.36 19.28 -1.85
CA THR A 61 -8.11 19.83 -2.39
C THR A 61 -7.86 19.08 -3.69
N SER A 62 -8.18 19.71 -4.83
CA SER A 62 -7.95 19.22 -6.22
C SER A 62 -7.64 17.71 -6.30
N GLN A 63 -8.68 16.88 -6.27
CA GLN A 63 -8.46 15.44 -6.37
C GLN A 63 -7.81 15.14 -7.72
N SER A 64 -6.71 14.39 -7.72
CA SER A 64 -6.05 14.00 -8.96
C SER A 64 -6.97 13.09 -9.77
N ASP A 65 -6.82 13.11 -11.11
CA ASP A 65 -7.56 12.18 -11.99
C ASP A 65 -7.34 10.72 -11.59
N VAL A 66 -6.15 10.40 -11.09
CA VAL A 66 -5.81 9.06 -10.58
C VAL A 66 -6.67 8.70 -9.37
N TYR A 67 -6.87 9.63 -8.42
CA TYR A 67 -7.74 9.40 -7.27
C TYR A 67 -9.18 9.15 -7.69
N VAL A 68 -9.71 9.98 -8.60
CA VAL A 68 -11.10 9.86 -9.09
C VAL A 68 -11.31 8.50 -9.77
N LYS A 69 -10.44 8.13 -10.71
CA LYS A 69 -10.50 6.85 -11.41
C LYS A 69 -10.33 5.66 -10.46
N THR A 70 -9.46 5.78 -9.45
CA THR A 70 -9.28 4.72 -8.45
C THR A 70 -10.56 4.54 -7.64
N ARG A 71 -11.22 5.63 -7.23
CA ARG A 71 -12.49 5.56 -6.49
C ARG A 71 -13.59 4.88 -7.31
N GLU A 72 -13.73 5.26 -8.58
CA GLU A 72 -14.67 4.62 -9.51
C GLU A 72 -14.37 3.13 -9.66
N TYR A 73 -13.10 2.77 -9.87
CA TYR A 73 -12.67 1.39 -9.99
C TYR A 73 -13.02 0.56 -8.75
N VAL A 74 -12.64 1.01 -7.56
CA VAL A 74 -12.90 0.22 -6.35
C VAL A 74 -14.37 0.14 -6.01
N ASP A 75 -15.20 1.13 -6.39
CA ASP A 75 -16.64 1.02 -6.20
C ASP A 75 -17.27 0.01 -7.17
N VAL A 76 -16.80 -0.07 -8.41
CA VAL A 76 -17.33 -1.05 -9.38
C VAL A 76 -16.85 -2.47 -9.08
N PHE A 77 -15.56 -2.64 -8.76
CA PHE A 77 -14.92 -3.95 -8.72
C PHE A 77 -14.78 -4.57 -7.33
N ALA A 78 -15.07 -3.84 -6.24
CA ALA A 78 -15.08 -4.45 -4.92
C ALA A 78 -16.16 -5.54 -4.83
N ARG A 79 -15.75 -6.79 -4.59
CA ARG A 79 -16.68 -7.90 -4.38
C ARG A 79 -17.53 -7.75 -3.12
N PHE A 80 -16.95 -7.18 -2.05
CA PHE A 80 -17.62 -6.98 -0.78
C PHE A 80 -17.84 -5.47 -0.54
N LYS A 81 -19.11 -5.04 -0.48
CA LYS A 81 -19.45 -3.61 -0.32
C LYS A 81 -19.75 -3.20 1.12
N ASP A 82 -20.22 -4.14 1.94
CA ASP A 82 -20.55 -3.93 3.35
C ASP A 82 -19.26 -3.95 4.20
N PRO A 83 -18.97 -2.88 4.97
CA PRO A 83 -17.73 -2.79 5.75
C PRO A 83 -17.55 -3.93 6.76
N LYS A 84 -18.62 -4.43 7.38
CA LYS A 84 -18.52 -5.54 8.35
C LYS A 84 -18.08 -6.82 7.65
N THR A 85 -18.65 -7.09 6.47
CA THR A 85 -18.27 -8.21 5.62
C THR A 85 -16.79 -8.10 5.21
N VAL A 86 -16.32 -6.92 4.82
CA VAL A 86 -14.90 -6.69 4.47
C VAL A 86 -13.99 -7.03 5.65
N THR A 87 -14.31 -6.56 6.86
CA THR A 87 -13.54 -6.87 8.08
C THR A 87 -13.53 -8.37 8.41
N GLN A 88 -14.64 -9.07 8.19
CA GLN A 88 -14.71 -10.52 8.42
C GLN A 88 -13.85 -11.29 7.42
N VAL A 89 -13.89 -10.92 6.13
CA VAL A 89 -13.04 -11.53 5.09
C VAL A 89 -11.57 -11.25 5.37
N ASP A 90 -11.21 -10.03 5.77
CA ASP A 90 -9.86 -9.68 6.19
C ASP A 90 -9.40 -10.56 7.36
N ALA A 91 -10.19 -10.69 8.42
CA ALA A 91 -9.86 -11.55 9.56
C ALA A 91 -9.65 -13.03 9.18
N ILE A 92 -10.51 -13.57 8.32
CA ILE A 92 -10.40 -14.97 7.84
C ILE A 92 -9.13 -15.14 7.01
N THR A 93 -8.88 -14.24 6.06
CA THR A 93 -7.72 -14.33 5.16
C THR A 93 -6.41 -14.02 5.87
N ALA A 94 -6.42 -13.15 6.89
CA ALA A 94 -5.27 -12.90 7.77
C ALA A 94 -4.84 -14.16 8.52
N GLY A 95 -5.77 -15.06 8.88
CA GLY A 95 -5.44 -16.37 9.47
C GLY A 95 -4.68 -17.31 8.52
N LEU A 96 -4.65 -17.01 7.23
CA LEU A 96 -3.89 -17.75 6.21
C LEU A 96 -2.48 -17.19 5.98
N LEU A 97 -2.18 -15.99 6.51
CA LEU A 97 -0.84 -15.42 6.45
C LEU A 97 0.16 -16.33 7.17
N GLY A 98 1.32 -16.56 6.54
CA GLY A 98 2.36 -17.44 7.09
C GLY A 98 2.06 -18.94 6.97
N ARG A 99 0.90 -19.33 6.40
CA ARG A 99 0.57 -20.72 6.03
C ARG A 99 0.81 -20.98 4.54
N GLY A 100 1.82 -20.33 3.97
CA GLY A 100 2.13 -20.38 2.54
C GLY A 100 1.52 -19.25 1.70
N LEU A 101 0.82 -18.28 2.33
CA LEU A 101 0.37 -17.05 1.68
C LEU A 101 1.13 -15.86 2.25
N GLY A 102 1.62 -15.00 1.35
CA GLY A 102 2.10 -13.66 1.66
C GLY A 102 0.98 -12.63 1.66
N HIS A 103 1.35 -11.38 1.92
CA HIS A 103 0.39 -10.28 2.00
C HIS A 103 -0.31 -10.00 0.67
N TYR A 104 0.41 -10.14 -0.45
CA TYR A 104 -0.15 -9.94 -1.77
C TYR A 104 -1.16 -11.04 -2.13
N GLU A 105 -0.83 -12.31 -1.93
CA GLU A 105 -1.76 -13.41 -2.21
C GLU A 105 -3.04 -13.28 -1.38
N ARG A 106 -2.90 -12.91 -0.10
CA ARG A 106 -4.04 -12.61 0.77
C ARG A 106 -4.94 -11.53 0.16
N ALA A 107 -4.38 -10.41 -0.28
CA ALA A 107 -5.14 -9.32 -0.90
C ALA A 107 -5.83 -9.75 -2.21
N GLN A 108 -5.22 -10.64 -2.99
CA GLN A 108 -5.82 -11.18 -4.22
C GLN A 108 -7.05 -12.06 -3.95
N LEU A 109 -7.10 -12.78 -2.82
CA LEU A 109 -8.26 -13.60 -2.45
C LEU A 109 -9.50 -12.76 -2.09
N GLY A 110 -9.28 -11.54 -1.60
CA GLY A 110 -10.33 -10.62 -1.16
C GLY A 110 -10.83 -9.64 -2.22
N LYS A 111 -10.41 -9.77 -3.49
CA LYS A 111 -10.83 -8.86 -4.57
C LYS A 111 -12.35 -8.86 -4.75
#